data_AF-A0A382J4F2-F1
#
_entry.id   AF-A0A382J4F2-F1
#
_cell.length_a   1.000
_cell.length_b   1.000
_cell.length_c   1.000
_cell.angle_alpha   90.00
_cell.angle_beta   90.00
_cell.angle_gamma   90.00
#
_symmetry.space_group_name_H-M   'P 1'
#
loop_
_entity.id
_entity.type
_entity.pdbx_description
1 polymer ?
#
loop_
_entity_poly.entity_id
_entity_poly.type
_entity_poly.pdbx_seq_one_letter_code
_entity_poly.pdbx_strand_id
1 'polypeptide(L)'
;MNRTECVVVSGGFDPIHVGHLRMFTEASELAPRLIVIINSDNFLIEKKGYVFMPIAERMEIIEGFAVVDKVVESIDEDLTVCKTLQWLAREENIKIFANGGDRNSTDSIPEADVCRENKIAMKFNVGGGKIQSSSSLVSNEIIKPWGSYKTFEKDKDFLVKRISVAPGEILSLQSHKHRSEHWLVASGIATVECDGEKSYLNQNESICIPPGAKHRLSNENKEILKVVEVQFGEILSEDDITRYEDKYKRESDIID
;
A
#
# COMPACT_ATOMS: atom_id res chain seq x y z
N MET A 1 8.71 6.53 44.73
CA MET A 1 8.40 5.18 44.17
C MET A 1 8.98 5.14 42.77
N ASN A 2 9.80 4.14 42.44
CA ASN A 2 10.35 4.03 41.09
C ASN A 2 9.21 3.63 40.15
N ARG A 3 8.92 4.43 39.12
CA ARG A 3 7.90 4.11 38.11
C ARG A 3 8.32 2.84 37.36
N THR A 4 7.37 1.97 37.03
CA THR A 4 7.61 0.73 36.25
C THR A 4 8.30 1.05 34.93
N GLU A 5 9.30 0.25 34.57
CA GLU A 5 10.03 0.42 33.30
C GLU A 5 9.11 0.18 32.11
N CYS A 6 9.21 1.06 31.12
CA CYS A 6 8.34 1.06 29.95
C CYS A 6 9.15 0.87 28.66
N VAL A 7 8.55 0.16 27.71
CA VAL A 7 8.92 0.13 26.31
C VAL A 7 7.87 0.88 25.51
N VAL A 8 8.31 1.69 24.55
CA VAL A 8 7.43 2.49 23.70
C VAL A 8 7.57 2.03 22.25
N VAL A 9 6.45 1.83 21.57
CA VAL A 9 6.38 1.62 20.12
C VAL A 9 5.54 2.73 19.50
N SER A 10 5.81 3.11 18.24
CA SER A 10 4.99 4.08 17.52
C SER A 10 4.58 3.58 16.13
N GLY A 11 3.45 4.06 15.63
CA GLY A 11 3.01 3.76 14.26
C GLY A 11 1.65 4.33 13.88
N GLY A 12 1.36 4.27 12.59
CA GLY A 12 0.06 4.68 12.04
C GLY A 12 -1.01 3.60 12.15
N PHE A 13 -0.61 2.33 12.10
CA PHE A 13 -1.48 1.17 12.30
C PHE A 13 -2.78 1.18 11.46
N ASP A 14 -2.67 1.55 10.18
CA ASP A 14 -3.84 1.83 9.35
C ASP A 14 -3.75 1.23 7.93
N PRO A 15 -4.34 0.04 7.67
CA PRO A 15 -5.05 -0.83 8.62
C PRO A 15 -4.13 -1.68 9.52
N ILE A 16 -4.70 -2.23 10.59
CA ILE A 16 -4.03 -3.19 11.49
C ILE A 16 -3.92 -4.56 10.84
N HIS A 17 -2.79 -5.26 11.04
CA HIS A 17 -2.56 -6.62 10.55
C HIS A 17 -1.66 -7.42 11.49
N VAL A 18 -1.44 -8.71 11.20
CA VAL A 18 -0.69 -9.65 12.06
C VAL A 18 0.74 -9.20 12.40
N GLY A 19 1.35 -8.35 11.56
CA GLY A 19 2.66 -7.78 11.82
C GLY A 19 2.67 -6.91 13.08
N HIS A 20 1.61 -6.15 13.32
CA HIS A 20 1.48 -5.33 14.54
C HIS A 20 1.31 -6.19 15.79
N LEU A 21 0.53 -7.27 15.72
CA LEU A 21 0.40 -8.23 16.83
C LEU A 21 1.76 -8.79 17.25
N ARG A 22 2.57 -9.24 16.27
CA ARG A 22 3.91 -9.79 16.52
C ARG A 22 4.86 -8.72 17.06
N MET A 23 4.82 -7.52 16.49
CA MET A 23 5.62 -6.39 16.96
C MET A 23 5.28 -6.02 18.40
N PHE A 24 4.00 -5.93 18.79
CA PHE A 24 3.60 -5.65 20.16
C PHE A 24 4.00 -6.77 21.11
N THR A 25 3.86 -8.03 20.69
CA THR A 25 4.28 -9.20 21.49
C THR A 25 5.77 -9.14 21.78
N GLU A 26 6.61 -8.99 20.75
CA GLU A 26 8.06 -8.91 20.94
C GLU A 26 8.49 -7.64 21.71
N ALA A 27 7.81 -6.51 21.48
CA ALA A 27 8.07 -5.30 22.26
C ALA A 27 7.78 -5.52 23.75
N SER A 28 6.68 -6.18 24.10
CA SER A 28 6.29 -6.45 25.49
C SER A 28 7.29 -7.31 26.28
N GLU A 29 8.18 -8.04 25.59
CA GLU A 29 9.26 -8.80 26.23
C GLU A 29 10.44 -7.91 26.66
N LEU A 30 10.51 -6.67 26.16
CA LEU A 30 11.64 -5.76 26.39
C LEU A 30 11.51 -4.97 27.70
N ALA A 31 10.29 -4.76 28.20
CA ALA A 31 10.04 -4.12 29.48
C ALA A 31 8.67 -4.53 30.03
N PRO A 32 8.44 -4.45 31.37
CA PRO A 32 7.19 -4.90 31.98
C PRO A 32 5.92 -4.18 31.54
N ARG A 33 6.04 -3.01 30.88
CA ARG A 33 4.92 -2.19 30.45
C ARG A 33 5.12 -1.70 29.02
N LEU A 34 4.18 -1.98 28.12
CA LEU A 34 4.17 -1.52 26.73
C LEU A 34 3.24 -0.31 26.56
N ILE A 35 3.80 0.78 26.03
CA ILE A 35 3.05 1.97 25.61
C ILE A 35 3.11 2.07 24.09
N VAL A 36 1.96 2.30 23.44
CA VAL A 36 1.88 2.47 21.99
C VAL A 36 1.46 3.90 21.66
N ILE A 37 2.32 4.61 20.93
CA ILE A 37 2.00 5.91 20.33
C ILE A 37 1.35 5.67 18.96
N ILE A 38 0.18 6.25 18.75
CA ILE A 38 -0.55 6.15 17.48
C ILE A 38 -0.49 7.49 16.75
N ASN A 39 -0.01 7.48 15.51
CA ASN A 39 0.01 8.68 14.69
C ASN A 39 -1.42 9.17 14.38
N SER A 40 -1.62 10.49 14.38
CA SER A 40 -2.92 11.13 14.13
C SER A 40 -3.43 10.89 12.70
N ASP A 41 -4.71 11.17 12.48
CA ASP A 41 -5.30 11.10 11.12
C ASP A 41 -4.63 12.09 10.16
N ASN A 42 -4.23 13.27 10.65
CA ASN A 42 -3.54 14.28 9.84
C ASN A 42 -2.17 13.79 9.37
N PHE A 43 -1.42 13.11 10.24
CA PHE A 43 -0.16 12.45 9.88
C PHE A 43 -0.36 11.42 8.76
N LEU A 44 -1.44 10.62 8.82
CA LEU A 44 -1.75 9.63 7.79
C LEU A 44 -2.12 10.29 6.46
N ILE A 45 -2.92 11.35 6.48
CA ILE A 45 -3.27 12.11 5.28
C ILE A 45 -2.00 12.68 4.63
N GLU A 46 -1.12 13.33 5.38
CA GLU A 46 0.11 13.91 4.83
C GLU A 46 1.07 12.84 4.29
N LYS A 47 1.20 11.71 5.00
CA LYS A 47 2.12 10.64 4.62
C LYS A 47 1.65 9.77 3.45
N LYS A 48 0.36 9.42 3.40
CA LYS A 48 -0.19 8.46 2.42
C LYS A 48 -1.41 8.94 1.63
N GLY A 49 -1.98 10.10 1.96
CA GLY A 49 -3.07 10.73 1.21
C GLY A 49 -4.50 10.31 1.63
N TYR A 50 -4.65 9.42 2.61
CA TYR A 50 -5.96 8.95 3.08
C TYR A 50 -5.89 8.40 4.51
N VAL A 51 -7.05 8.17 5.12
CA VAL A 51 -7.24 7.44 6.39
C VAL A 51 -8.20 6.30 6.10
N PHE A 52 -7.81 5.06 6.40
CA PHE A 52 -8.68 3.89 6.26
C PHE A 52 -9.54 3.72 7.52
N MET A 53 -8.94 3.90 8.70
CA MET A 53 -9.58 3.79 10.01
C MET A 53 -9.30 5.06 10.85
N PRO A 54 -10.33 5.75 11.35
CA PRO A 54 -10.16 6.94 12.18
C PRO A 54 -9.34 6.67 13.45
N ILE A 55 -8.67 7.70 13.98
CA ILE A 55 -7.81 7.59 15.17
C ILE A 55 -8.50 6.92 16.35
N ALA A 56 -9.77 7.24 16.62
CA ALA A 56 -10.53 6.68 17.74
C ALA A 56 -10.65 5.15 17.66
N GLU A 57 -10.98 4.61 16.47
CA GLU A 57 -11.07 3.16 16.26
C GLU A 57 -9.70 2.49 16.34
N ARG A 58 -8.66 3.12 15.78
CA ARG A 58 -7.28 2.60 15.87
C ARG A 58 -6.82 2.51 17.32
N MET A 59 -7.12 3.52 18.13
CA MET A 59 -6.82 3.53 19.57
C MET A 59 -7.55 2.40 20.28
N GLU A 60 -8.87 2.30 20.12
CA GLU A 60 -9.69 1.27 20.79
C GLU A 60 -9.22 -0.16 20.44
N ILE A 61 -8.93 -0.41 19.16
CA ILE A 61 -8.44 -1.74 18.73
C ILE A 61 -7.07 -2.03 19.32
N ILE A 62 -6.15 -1.05 19.36
CA ILE A 62 -4.80 -1.24 19.91
C ILE A 62 -4.85 -1.42 21.43
N GLU A 63 -5.72 -0.70 22.14
CA GLU A 63 -5.98 -0.91 23.57
C GLU A 63 -6.51 -2.33 23.86
N GLY A 64 -7.22 -2.93 22.90
CA GLY A 64 -7.72 -4.31 23.01
C GLY A 64 -6.65 -5.40 22.93
N PHE A 65 -5.40 -5.10 22.54
CA PHE A 65 -4.34 -6.11 22.52
C PHE A 65 -3.88 -6.42 23.95
N ALA A 66 -3.92 -7.70 24.32
CA ALA A 66 -3.61 -8.16 25.68
C ALA A 66 -2.23 -7.74 26.23
N VAL A 67 -1.27 -7.45 25.36
CA VAL A 67 0.11 -7.04 25.71
C VAL A 67 0.32 -5.53 25.76
N VAL A 68 -0.70 -4.72 25.43
CA VAL A 68 -0.62 -3.25 25.40
C VAL A 68 -1.18 -2.69 26.70
N ASP A 69 -0.38 -1.95 27.46
CA ASP A 69 -0.78 -1.38 28.75
C ASP A 69 -1.31 0.06 28.64
N LYS A 70 -0.92 0.78 27.59
CA LYS A 70 -1.34 2.17 27.37
C LYS A 70 -1.25 2.53 25.90
N VAL A 71 -2.26 3.25 25.42
CA VAL A 71 -2.26 3.86 24.10
C VAL A 71 -2.31 5.38 24.23
N VAL A 72 -1.62 6.06 23.32
CA VAL A 72 -1.48 7.51 23.30
C VAL A 72 -1.59 8.01 21.87
N GLU A 73 -2.44 9.00 21.63
CA GLU A 73 -2.44 9.74 20.36
C GLU A 73 -1.21 10.65 20.28
N SER A 74 -0.56 10.65 19.11
CA SER A 74 0.55 11.54 18.79
C SER A 74 0.11 13.00 18.73
N ILE A 75 0.76 13.86 19.51
CA ILE A 75 0.54 15.32 19.53
C ILE A 75 1.42 16.07 18.50
N ASP A 76 2.20 15.33 17.73
CA ASP A 76 3.09 15.86 16.72
C ASP A 76 2.32 16.41 15.50
N GLU A 77 2.75 17.57 15.02
CA GLU A 77 2.21 18.25 13.83
C GLU A 77 3.05 17.97 12.57
N ASP A 78 4.15 17.23 12.72
CA ASP A 78 5.05 16.83 11.65
C ASP A 78 5.04 15.30 11.47
N LEU A 79 5.86 14.79 10.55
CA LEU A 79 5.97 13.36 10.27
C LEU A 79 6.87 12.59 11.27
N THR A 80 6.93 13.03 12.53
CA THR A 80 7.70 12.39 13.62
C THR A 80 6.81 12.05 14.82
N VAL A 81 7.40 11.46 15.88
CA VAL A 81 6.75 11.36 17.21
C VAL A 81 7.58 12.02 18.32
N CYS A 82 8.46 12.96 17.97
CA CYS A 82 9.45 13.52 18.88
C CYS A 82 8.82 14.28 20.07
N LYS A 83 7.82 15.13 19.82
CA LYS A 83 7.13 15.88 20.87
C LYS A 83 6.38 14.93 21.80
N THR A 84 5.68 13.94 21.24
CA THR A 84 4.96 12.93 22.03
C THR A 84 5.92 12.10 22.88
N LEU A 85 7.03 11.63 22.31
CA LEU A 85 8.02 10.84 23.03
C LEU A 85 8.69 11.65 24.14
N GLN A 86 9.02 12.91 23.88
CA GLN A 86 9.61 13.82 24.87
C GLN A 86 8.64 14.10 26.03
N TRP A 87 7.35 14.24 25.74
CA TRP A 87 6.32 14.37 26.78
C TRP A 87 6.21 13.08 27.61
N LEU A 88 6.12 11.92 26.97
CA LEU A 88 6.05 10.64 27.68
C LEU A 88 7.29 10.35 28.53
N ALA A 89 8.48 10.76 28.10
CA ALA A 89 9.72 10.58 28.87
C ALA A 89 9.71 11.34 30.21
N ARG A 90 8.87 12.37 30.38
CA ARG A 90 8.66 13.09 31.65
C ARG A 90 7.63 12.39 32.55
N GLU A 91 6.64 11.74 31.94
CA GLU A 91 5.51 11.11 32.62
C GLU A 91 5.76 9.64 32.98
N GLU A 92 6.62 8.94 32.24
CA GLU A 92 6.82 7.49 32.32
C GLU A 92 8.31 7.15 32.42
N ASN A 93 8.65 6.00 33.00
CA ASN A 93 10.04 5.53 33.07
C ASN A 93 10.40 4.73 31.81
N ILE A 94 10.50 5.43 30.68
CA ILE A 94 10.83 4.81 29.39
C ILE A 94 12.29 4.36 29.39
N LYS A 95 12.51 3.08 29.12
CA LYS A 95 13.84 2.50 28.92
C LYS A 95 14.16 2.25 27.47
N ILE A 96 13.15 1.90 26.68
CA ILE A 96 13.33 1.45 25.31
C ILE A 96 12.31 2.12 24.39
N PHE A 97 12.78 2.66 23.27
CA PHE A 97 11.95 3.02 22.12
C PHE A 97 12.19 1.98 21.01
N ALA A 98 11.17 1.17 20.74
CA ALA A 98 11.20 0.08 19.79
C ALA A 98 10.51 0.48 18.48
N ASN A 99 11.20 0.22 17.37
CA ASN A 99 10.67 0.41 16.02
C ASN A 99 10.50 -0.94 15.32
N GLY A 100 9.38 -1.10 14.62
CA GLY A 100 9.18 -2.24 13.70
C GLY A 100 9.78 -1.99 12.33
N GLY A 101 10.29 -3.07 11.69
CA GLY A 101 10.63 -3.19 10.26
C GLY A 101 11.66 -2.22 9.62
N ASP A 102 12.63 -2.77 8.88
CA ASP A 102 13.62 -2.19 7.94
C ASP A 102 14.49 -0.99 8.38
N ARG A 103 14.32 -0.45 9.59
CA ARG A 103 15.16 0.65 10.09
C ARG A 103 16.49 0.10 10.61
N ASN A 104 17.57 0.32 9.86
CA ASN A 104 18.89 -0.28 10.12
C ASN A 104 19.95 0.67 10.71
N SER A 105 19.65 1.95 10.94
CA SER A 105 20.62 2.89 11.54
C SER A 105 19.99 4.05 12.33
N THR A 106 20.66 4.44 13.41
CA THR A 106 20.31 5.59 14.28
C THR A 106 20.39 6.95 13.58
N ASP A 107 21.19 7.07 12.52
CA ASP A 107 21.48 8.35 11.87
C ASP A 107 20.34 8.87 10.98
N SER A 108 19.27 8.09 10.81
CA SER A 108 18.13 8.41 9.94
C SER A 108 16.79 8.52 10.67
N ILE A 109 16.82 8.54 12.02
CA ILE A 109 15.61 8.46 12.83
C ILE A 109 15.41 9.78 13.60
N PRO A 110 14.34 10.54 13.32
CA PRO A 110 14.08 11.82 13.96
C PRO A 110 14.08 11.74 15.50
N GLU A 111 13.61 10.62 16.06
CA GLU A 111 13.50 10.40 17.51
C GLU A 111 14.85 10.13 18.21
N ALA A 112 15.96 10.00 17.47
CA ALA A 112 17.25 9.61 18.03
C ALA A 112 17.80 10.61 19.05
N ASP A 113 17.65 11.92 18.80
CA ASP A 113 18.11 12.96 19.72
C ASP A 113 17.28 12.97 21.01
N VAL A 114 15.95 12.86 20.91
CA VAL A 114 15.04 12.73 22.06
C VAL A 114 15.42 11.49 22.88
N CYS A 115 15.69 10.36 22.23
CA CYS A 115 16.12 9.14 22.92
C CYS A 115 17.44 9.35 23.66
N ARG A 116 18.43 9.99 23.02
CA ARG A 116 19.76 10.24 23.61
C ARG A 116 19.68 11.15 24.84
N GLU A 117 18.93 12.25 24.74
CA GLU A 117 18.74 13.22 25.84
C GLU A 117 18.06 12.60 27.06
N ASN A 118 17.08 11.71 26.84
CA ASN A 118 16.31 11.08 27.90
C ASN A 118 16.88 9.71 28.32
N LYS A 119 18.05 9.31 27.81
CA LYS A 119 18.71 8.01 28.10
C LYS A 119 17.83 6.79 27.77
N ILE A 120 17.08 6.89 26.69
CA ILE A 120 16.22 5.83 26.16
C ILE A 120 17.02 5.03 25.12
N ALA A 121 17.09 3.72 25.29
CA ALA A 121 17.73 2.84 24.31
C ALA A 121 16.81 2.65 23.10
N MET A 122 17.38 2.61 21.90
CA MET A 122 16.60 2.30 20.68
C MET A 122 16.75 0.82 20.32
N LYS A 123 15.63 0.17 20.01
CA LYS A 123 15.61 -1.21 19.51
C LYS A 123 14.99 -1.21 18.11
N PHE A 124 15.67 -1.84 17.17
CA PHE A 124 15.24 -1.93 15.78
C PHE A 124 14.81 -3.35 15.42
N ASN A 125 14.04 -3.47 14.33
CA ASN A 125 13.59 -4.75 13.78
C ASN A 125 12.73 -5.59 14.73
N VAL A 126 12.02 -4.95 15.66
CA VAL A 126 11.06 -5.63 16.53
C VAL A 126 9.87 -6.11 15.67
N GLY A 127 9.50 -7.38 15.80
CA GLY A 127 8.46 -8.06 15.02
C GLY A 127 8.98 -8.93 13.87
N GLY A 128 10.28 -9.20 13.80
CA GLY A 128 10.87 -10.15 12.83
C GLY A 128 10.97 -9.63 11.38
N GLY A 129 11.03 -8.31 11.19
CA GLY A 129 11.14 -7.67 9.87
C GLY A 129 9.78 -7.38 9.21
N LYS A 130 9.81 -6.74 8.02
CA LYS A 130 8.59 -6.30 7.32
C LYS A 130 7.97 -7.44 6.51
N ILE A 131 7.19 -8.29 7.18
CA ILE A 131 6.48 -9.42 6.55
C ILE A 131 5.30 -8.92 5.68
N GLN A 132 4.65 -7.85 6.11
CA GLN A 132 3.46 -7.30 5.47
C GLN A 132 3.35 -5.81 5.81
N SER A 133 2.75 -5.01 4.93
CA SER A 133 2.49 -3.60 5.20
C SER A 133 1.00 -3.26 5.12
N SER A 134 0.57 -2.29 5.93
CA SER A 134 -0.78 -1.71 5.84
C SER A 134 -1.09 -1.23 4.42
N SER A 135 -0.16 -0.56 3.74
CA SER A 135 -0.34 -0.10 2.36
C SER A 135 -0.55 -1.24 1.37
N SER A 136 0.10 -2.39 1.56
CA SER A 136 -0.08 -3.56 0.69
C SER A 136 -1.44 -4.24 0.88
N LEU A 137 -2.04 -4.14 2.07
CA LEU A 137 -3.36 -4.72 2.34
C LEU A 137 -4.49 -3.99 1.64
N VAL A 138 -4.33 -2.68 1.47
CA VAL A 138 -5.28 -1.83 0.75
C VAL A 138 -4.85 -1.57 -0.70
N SER A 139 -3.65 -2.02 -1.10
CA SER A 139 -3.27 -1.99 -2.50
C SER A 139 -3.98 -3.12 -3.23
N ASN A 140 -5.06 -2.79 -3.93
CA ASN A 140 -5.66 -3.64 -4.97
C ASN A 140 -4.74 -3.79 -6.21
N GLU A 141 -3.42 -3.66 -6.04
CA GLU A 141 -2.44 -3.71 -7.12
C GLU A 141 -1.94 -5.14 -7.30
N ILE A 142 -2.25 -5.72 -8.45
CA ILE A 142 -1.90 -7.08 -8.83
C ILE A 142 -0.70 -7.00 -9.78
N ILE A 143 0.41 -7.64 -9.39
CA ILE A 143 1.62 -7.71 -10.19
C ILE A 143 1.48 -8.80 -11.26
N LYS A 144 1.91 -8.49 -12.48
CA LYS A 144 1.91 -9.38 -13.64
C LYS A 144 3.28 -9.31 -14.34
N PRO A 145 3.65 -10.31 -15.18
CA PRO A 145 4.93 -10.29 -15.89
C PRO A 145 5.18 -9.05 -16.75
N TRP A 146 4.11 -8.44 -17.30
CA TRP A 146 4.18 -7.20 -18.09
C TRP A 146 4.18 -5.92 -17.25
N GLY A 147 4.00 -6.01 -15.92
CA GLY A 147 3.86 -4.86 -15.03
C GLY A 147 2.83 -5.08 -13.92
N SER A 148 1.77 -4.28 -13.87
CA SER A 148 0.73 -4.42 -12.84
C SER A 148 -0.58 -3.77 -13.25
N TYR A 149 -1.67 -4.12 -12.58
CA TYR A 149 -2.88 -3.33 -12.61
C TYR A 149 -3.42 -3.10 -11.20
N LYS A 150 -4.10 -1.97 -10.99
CA LYS A 150 -4.85 -1.67 -9.76
C LYS A 150 -6.30 -1.41 -10.08
N THR A 151 -7.21 -2.13 -9.43
CA THR A 151 -8.66 -1.85 -9.48
C THR A 151 -9.00 -0.75 -8.48
N PHE A 152 -9.65 0.32 -8.95
CA PHE A 152 -10.13 1.40 -8.09
C PHE A 152 -11.58 1.20 -7.67
N GLU A 153 -12.43 0.83 -8.62
CA GLU A 153 -13.86 0.72 -8.39
C GLU A 153 -14.46 -0.31 -9.33
N LYS A 154 -15.40 -1.10 -8.81
CA LYS A 154 -16.20 -2.04 -9.56
C LYS A 154 -17.65 -1.84 -9.14
N ASP A 155 -18.50 -1.50 -10.11
CA ASP A 155 -19.95 -1.53 -9.97
C ASP A 155 -20.53 -2.59 -10.93
N LYS A 156 -21.86 -2.73 -10.96
CA LYS A 156 -22.58 -3.62 -11.86
C LYS A 156 -22.37 -3.27 -13.34
N ASP A 157 -22.20 -1.98 -13.65
CA ASP A 157 -22.19 -1.48 -15.04
C ASP A 157 -20.77 -1.12 -15.52
N PHE A 158 -19.82 -0.91 -14.60
CA PHE A 158 -18.47 -0.48 -14.95
C PHE A 158 -17.38 -0.99 -14.00
N LEU A 159 -16.14 -0.99 -14.50
CA LEU A 159 -14.93 -1.33 -13.74
C LEU A 159 -13.80 -0.36 -14.12
N VAL A 160 -13.22 0.32 -13.12
CA VAL A 160 -12.11 1.26 -13.32
C VAL A 160 -10.81 0.65 -12.82
N LYS A 161 -9.80 0.64 -13.69
CA LYS A 161 -8.44 0.17 -13.39
C LYS A 161 -7.39 1.19 -13.80
N ARG A 162 -6.24 1.18 -13.12
CA ARG A 162 -4.97 1.63 -13.71
C ARG A 162 -4.17 0.42 -14.13
N ILE A 163 -3.77 0.38 -15.38
CA ILE A 163 -2.79 -0.57 -15.92
C ILE A 163 -1.44 0.15 -15.97
N SER A 164 -0.38 -0.53 -15.54
CA SER A 164 0.99 -0.04 -15.62
C SER A 164 1.86 -1.06 -16.32
N VAL A 165 2.39 -0.69 -17.47
CA VAL A 165 3.15 -1.58 -18.36
C VAL A 165 4.61 -1.21 -18.29
N ALA A 166 5.45 -2.18 -17.95
CA ALA A 166 6.89 -1.98 -17.85
C ALA A 166 7.50 -1.70 -19.24
N PRO A 167 8.68 -1.03 -19.30
CA PRO A 167 9.38 -0.77 -20.55
C PRO A 167 9.62 -2.03 -21.38
N GLY A 168 9.23 -2.02 -22.65
CA GLY A 168 9.38 -3.15 -23.57
C GLY A 168 8.39 -4.32 -23.35
N GLU A 169 7.43 -4.19 -22.43
CA GLU A 169 6.45 -5.22 -22.14
C GLU A 169 5.11 -5.00 -22.87
N ILE A 170 4.32 -6.07 -22.96
CA ILE A 170 3.14 -6.16 -23.80
C ILE A 170 2.05 -7.00 -23.15
N LEU A 171 0.79 -6.59 -23.29
CA LEU A 171 -0.35 -7.41 -22.86
C LEU A 171 -0.72 -8.45 -23.94
N SER A 172 -1.53 -9.43 -23.59
CA SER A 172 -2.04 -10.40 -24.57
C SER A 172 -2.87 -9.70 -25.65
N LEU A 173 -2.83 -10.22 -26.88
CA LEU A 173 -3.85 -9.87 -27.86
C LEU A 173 -5.14 -10.56 -27.44
N GLN A 174 -6.19 -9.79 -27.20
CA GLN A 174 -7.44 -10.30 -26.62
C GLN A 174 -8.66 -9.60 -27.21
N SER A 175 -9.84 -10.14 -26.93
CA SER A 175 -11.12 -9.50 -27.19
C SER A 175 -12.11 -9.85 -26.08
N HIS A 176 -13.19 -9.07 -25.99
CA HIS A 176 -14.26 -9.26 -25.03
C HIS A 176 -15.61 -9.21 -25.71
N LYS A 177 -16.52 -10.13 -25.42
CA LYS A 177 -17.81 -10.22 -26.11
C LYS A 177 -18.86 -9.30 -25.49
N HIS A 178 -18.79 -9.09 -24.18
CA HIS A 178 -19.86 -8.48 -23.39
C HIS A 178 -19.50 -7.11 -22.81
N ARG A 179 -18.26 -6.63 -23.03
CA ARG A 179 -17.82 -5.31 -22.59
C ARG A 179 -17.09 -4.53 -23.67
N SER A 180 -17.20 -3.22 -23.58
CA SER A 180 -16.31 -2.25 -24.22
C SER A 180 -15.30 -1.72 -23.21
N GLU A 181 -14.20 -1.16 -23.69
CA GLU A 181 -13.20 -0.53 -22.84
C GLU A 181 -12.89 0.89 -23.33
N HIS A 182 -12.59 1.80 -22.41
CA HIS A 182 -12.05 3.12 -22.70
C HIS A 182 -10.70 3.24 -22.03
N TRP A 183 -9.65 3.45 -22.82
CA TRP A 183 -8.30 3.63 -22.33
C TRP A 183 -7.88 5.09 -22.43
N LEU A 184 -7.45 5.68 -21.32
CA LEU A 184 -6.88 7.03 -21.24
C LEU A 184 -5.42 6.93 -20.81
N VAL A 185 -4.50 7.50 -21.58
CA VAL A 185 -3.07 7.50 -21.22
C VAL A 185 -2.81 8.55 -20.15
N ALA A 186 -2.57 8.10 -18.92
CA ALA A 186 -2.26 8.98 -17.79
C ALA A 186 -0.79 9.44 -17.79
N SER A 187 0.12 8.61 -18.28
CA SER A 187 1.55 8.92 -18.36
C SER A 187 2.27 7.98 -19.35
N GLY A 188 3.23 8.51 -20.10
CA GLY A 188 3.98 7.76 -21.13
C GLY A 188 3.34 7.84 -22.52
N ILE A 189 3.76 6.95 -23.41
CA ILE A 189 3.22 6.79 -24.77
C ILE A 189 2.79 5.33 -24.92
N ALA A 190 1.50 5.12 -25.17
CA ALA A 190 0.93 3.80 -25.39
C ALA A 190 1.03 3.40 -26.85
N THR A 191 1.39 2.15 -27.10
CA THR A 191 1.22 1.52 -28.41
C THR A 191 -0.03 0.64 -28.33
N VAL A 192 -1.05 0.98 -29.12
CA VAL A 192 -2.33 0.28 -29.12
C VAL A 192 -2.54 -0.40 -30.47
N GLU A 193 -2.83 -1.69 -30.44
CA GLU A 193 -3.37 -2.43 -31.58
C GLU A 193 -4.86 -2.62 -31.36
N CYS A 194 -5.70 -2.29 -32.34
CA CYS A 194 -7.15 -2.50 -32.30
C CYS A 194 -7.66 -2.86 -33.71
N ASP A 195 -8.30 -4.01 -33.86
CA ASP A 195 -8.77 -4.59 -35.13
C ASP A 195 -7.72 -4.59 -36.26
N GLY A 196 -6.47 -4.86 -35.89
CA GLY A 196 -5.32 -4.91 -36.80
C GLY A 196 -4.70 -3.55 -37.12
N GLU A 197 -5.29 -2.44 -36.66
CA GLU A 197 -4.69 -1.12 -36.78
C GLU A 197 -3.81 -0.82 -35.57
N LYS A 198 -2.57 -0.38 -35.84
CA LYS A 198 -1.61 0.03 -34.82
C LYS A 198 -1.58 1.56 -34.72
N SER A 199 -1.74 2.06 -33.51
CA SER A 199 -1.76 3.49 -33.18
C SER A 199 -0.88 3.80 -31.96
N TYR A 200 -0.52 5.06 -31.82
CA TYR A 200 0.28 5.57 -30.70
C TYR A 200 -0.52 6.66 -29.99
N LEU A 201 -0.68 6.54 -28.67
CA LEU A 201 -1.41 7.50 -27.85
C LEU A 201 -0.45 8.15 -26.85
N ASN A 202 -0.36 9.46 -26.89
CA ASN A 202 0.37 10.30 -25.96
C ASN A 202 -0.45 10.52 -24.68
N GLN A 203 0.20 11.11 -23.67
CA GLN A 203 -0.48 11.53 -22.45
C GLN A 203 -1.72 12.39 -22.75
N ASN A 204 -2.82 12.10 -22.04
CA ASN A 204 -4.16 12.68 -22.19
C ASN A 204 -4.91 12.29 -23.48
N GLU A 205 -4.32 11.48 -24.36
CA GLU A 205 -5.05 10.87 -25.47
C GLU A 205 -5.75 9.59 -25.02
N SER A 206 -6.80 9.20 -25.75
CA SER A 206 -7.63 8.06 -25.38
C SER A 206 -8.18 7.31 -26.59
N ILE A 207 -8.60 6.08 -26.36
CA ILE A 207 -9.25 5.23 -27.35
C ILE A 207 -10.40 4.46 -26.71
N CYS A 208 -11.47 4.25 -27.47
CA CYS A 208 -12.55 3.34 -27.12
C CYS A 208 -12.36 2.03 -27.89
N ILE A 209 -12.37 0.91 -27.19
CA ILE A 209 -12.30 -0.44 -27.71
C ILE A 209 -13.71 -1.02 -27.71
N PRO A 210 -14.32 -1.24 -28.88
CA PRO A 210 -15.67 -1.82 -28.97
C PRO A 210 -15.71 -3.29 -28.52
N PRO A 211 -16.88 -3.81 -28.11
CA PRO A 211 -17.05 -5.23 -27.88
C PRO A 211 -16.73 -6.03 -29.14
N GLY A 212 -16.03 -7.14 -28.98
CA GLY A 212 -15.58 -8.05 -30.04
C GLY A 212 -14.29 -7.63 -30.74
N ALA A 213 -13.85 -6.37 -30.58
CA ALA A 213 -12.64 -5.88 -31.22
C ALA A 213 -11.40 -6.60 -30.66
N LYS A 214 -10.51 -7.06 -31.54
CA LYS A 214 -9.23 -7.62 -31.11
C LYS A 214 -8.27 -6.49 -30.78
N HIS A 215 -7.76 -6.46 -29.56
CA HIS A 215 -6.97 -5.33 -29.11
C HIS A 215 -5.82 -5.75 -28.18
N ARG A 216 -4.82 -4.87 -28.10
CA ARG A 216 -3.60 -5.08 -27.30
C ARG A 216 -2.98 -3.75 -26.91
N LEU A 217 -2.54 -3.67 -25.65
CA LEU A 217 -1.74 -2.57 -25.11
C LEU A 217 -0.27 -2.99 -25.01
N SER A 218 0.63 -2.12 -25.46
CA SER A 218 2.08 -2.34 -25.38
C SER A 218 2.80 -1.07 -24.93
N ASN A 219 3.97 -1.25 -24.30
CA ASN A 219 4.89 -0.15 -23.99
C ASN A 219 6.21 -0.35 -24.73
N GLU A 220 6.38 0.32 -25.87
CA GLU A 220 7.62 0.28 -26.66
C GLU A 220 8.69 1.27 -26.16
N ASN A 221 8.41 2.00 -25.07
CA ASN A 221 9.24 3.09 -24.57
C ASN A 221 10.06 2.68 -23.33
N LYS A 222 10.94 3.59 -22.88
CA LYS A 222 11.87 3.36 -21.75
C LYS A 222 11.26 3.68 -20.37
N GLU A 223 10.18 4.45 -20.34
CA GLU A 223 9.48 4.83 -19.10
C GLU A 223 8.26 3.93 -18.87
N ILE A 224 7.80 3.81 -17.62
CA ILE A 224 6.59 3.04 -17.31
C ILE A 224 5.38 3.75 -17.92
N LEU A 225 4.63 3.01 -18.75
CA LEU A 225 3.34 3.46 -19.29
C LEU A 225 2.26 3.28 -18.22
N LYS A 226 1.42 4.30 -18.02
CA LYS A 226 0.24 4.23 -17.16
C LYS A 226 -1.02 4.57 -17.95
N VAL A 227 -1.97 3.64 -17.98
CA VAL A 227 -3.27 3.80 -18.64
C VAL A 227 -4.37 3.66 -17.60
N VAL A 228 -5.35 4.56 -17.61
CA VAL A 228 -6.61 4.37 -16.91
C VAL A 228 -7.55 3.66 -17.87
N GLU A 229 -8.04 2.50 -17.47
CA GLU A 229 -9.00 1.70 -18.22
C GLU A 229 -10.35 1.78 -17.51
N VAL A 230 -11.39 2.10 -18.27
CA VAL A 230 -12.79 1.97 -17.83
C VAL A 230 -13.46 0.92 -18.70
N GLN A 231 -13.91 -0.16 -18.09
CA GLN A 231 -14.67 -1.21 -18.77
C GLN A 231 -16.16 -0.96 -18.54
N PHE A 232 -16.98 -1.13 -19.58
CA PHE A 232 -18.45 -1.00 -19.52
C PHE A 232 -19.12 -2.23 -20.10
N GLY A 233 -20.12 -2.78 -19.41
CA GLY A 233 -20.86 -3.95 -19.88
C GLY A 233 -21.49 -4.77 -18.76
N GLU A 234 -22.31 -5.75 -19.13
CA GLU A 234 -23.04 -6.62 -18.17
C GLU A 234 -22.11 -7.68 -17.54
N ILE A 235 -21.07 -8.10 -18.25
CA ILE A 235 -20.09 -9.09 -17.78
C ILE A 235 -18.70 -8.45 -17.74
N LEU A 236 -18.25 -8.17 -16.52
CA LEU A 236 -16.95 -7.53 -16.23
C LEU A 236 -15.96 -8.51 -15.57
N SER A 237 -16.14 -9.82 -15.79
CA SER A 237 -15.25 -10.86 -15.27
C SER A 237 -14.08 -11.14 -16.24
N GLU A 238 -13.08 -11.89 -15.77
CA GLU A 238 -12.01 -12.38 -16.65
C GLU A 238 -12.47 -13.52 -17.58
N ASP A 239 -13.66 -14.09 -17.37
CA ASP A 239 -14.20 -15.18 -18.20
C ASP A 239 -14.67 -14.67 -19.58
N ASP A 240 -14.93 -13.36 -19.72
CA ASP A 240 -15.23 -12.72 -21.01
C ASP A 240 -13.96 -12.44 -21.84
N ILE A 241 -12.79 -12.97 -21.44
CA ILE A 241 -11.52 -12.71 -22.14
C ILE A 241 -11.20 -13.87 -23.09
N THR A 242 -11.27 -13.62 -24.39
CA THR A 242 -10.68 -14.52 -25.40
C THR A 242 -9.26 -14.05 -25.71
N ARG A 243 -8.25 -14.89 -25.47
CA ARG A 243 -6.83 -14.58 -25.74
C ARG A 243 -6.36 -15.25 -27.03
N TYR A 244 -5.69 -14.50 -27.89
CA TYR A 244 -5.20 -14.96 -29.19
C TYR A 244 -3.68 -15.17 -29.20
N GLU A 245 -2.93 -14.30 -28.53
CA GLU A 245 -1.49 -14.45 -28.38
C GLU A 245 -1.03 -13.92 -27.02
N ASP A 246 -0.24 -14.72 -26.29
CA ASP A 246 0.30 -14.36 -24.99
C ASP A 246 1.80 -14.64 -24.90
N LYS A 247 2.60 -13.59 -24.70
CA LYS A 247 4.06 -13.67 -24.50
C LYS A 247 4.42 -14.54 -23.30
N TYR A 248 3.56 -14.58 -22.27
CA TYR A 248 3.87 -15.21 -20.99
C TYR A 248 3.30 -16.62 -20.83
N LYS A 249 2.68 -17.17 -21.88
CA LYS A 249 2.10 -18.53 -21.90
C LYS A 249 1.26 -18.84 -20.65
N ARG A 250 0.41 -17.90 -20.22
CA ARG A 250 -0.57 -18.21 -19.17
C ARG A 250 -1.45 -19.33 -19.72
N GLU A 251 -1.62 -20.40 -18.94
CA GLU A 251 -2.47 -21.52 -19.36
C GLU A 251 -3.82 -20.96 -19.80
N SER A 252 -4.23 -21.37 -21.00
CA SER A 252 -5.55 -21.05 -21.50
C SER A 252 -6.52 -21.89 -20.69
N ASP A 253 -7.48 -21.27 -20.02
CA ASP A 253 -8.72 -21.95 -19.67
C ASP A 253 -9.40 -22.28 -21.01
N ILE A 254 -9.01 -23.41 -21.59
CA ILE A 254 -9.64 -23.99 -22.77
C ILE A 254 -11.04 -24.40 -22.32
N ILE A 255 -12.04 -23.63 -22.74
CA ILE A 255 -13.43 -24.06 -22.72
C ILE A 255 -13.59 -24.98 -23.94
N ASP A 256 -13.70 -26.28 -23.68
CA ASP A 256 -14.25 -27.27 -24.64
C ASP A 256 -15.73 -26.96 -24.95
#